data_AF-A0A3D2RPM6-F1
#
_entry.id   AF-A0A3D2RPM6-F1
#
_cell.length_a   1.000
_cell.length_b   1.000
_cell.length_c   1.000
_cell.angle_alpha   90.00
_cell.angle_beta   90.00
_cell.angle_gamma   90.00
#
_symmetry.space_group_name_H-M   'P 1'
#
loop_
_entity.id
_entity.type
_entity.pdbx_description
1 polymer ?
#
loop_
_entity_poly.entity_id
_entity_poly.type
_entity_poly.pdbx_seq_one_letter_code
_entity_poly.pdbx_strand_id
1 'polypeptide(L)'
;MSISFPFTARTQENFLDVWNDRRNFLIGPELVSFTNNLPSAEEVIDILRKDPDSRVQFMNTADGDEKDALIEKFKTAPLEQVVDLPFSLANFFLHNFYSPGSFLSDFQRDVMIPWRTFLSSTGLTWQRCYPIIFISGKKCSSTYHVDVSHVLAWQTHGVKVFNGFKDPEGHAAVQHIVNNRQDYRVEQIPEFDPDLILAYRMEPGDLLWNQLLTPHWVTAEDGIAISVNISHGGIAYQKAVCPNEQVLRAHWEDHPEEAWTVDERY
;
A
#
# COMPACT_ATOMS: atom_id res chain seq x y z
N MET A 1 24.76 -14.36 6.80
CA MET A 1 24.34 -15.21 5.67
C MET A 1 23.59 -14.33 4.69
N SER A 2 23.67 -14.57 3.38
CA SER A 2 22.86 -13.81 2.41
C SER A 2 21.43 -14.35 2.42
N ILE A 3 20.44 -13.48 2.64
CA ILE A 3 19.03 -13.84 2.61
C ILE A 3 18.58 -13.95 1.15
N SER A 4 18.00 -15.09 0.79
CA SER A 4 17.45 -15.34 -0.55
C SER A 4 16.03 -14.79 -0.65
N PHE A 5 15.71 -14.20 -1.81
CA PHE A 5 14.36 -13.71 -2.13
C PHE A 5 13.73 -14.59 -3.23
N PRO A 6 12.39 -14.76 -3.25
CA PRO A 6 11.38 -14.19 -2.36
C PRO A 6 11.53 -14.68 -0.91
N PHE A 7 11.26 -13.80 0.05
CA PHE A 7 11.45 -14.07 1.48
C PHE A 7 10.15 -13.88 2.26
N THR A 8 9.96 -14.72 3.28
CA THR A 8 8.89 -14.57 4.26
C THR A 8 9.49 -14.52 5.65
N ALA A 9 9.35 -13.38 6.34
CA ALA A 9 9.73 -13.25 7.73
C ALA A 9 8.74 -14.04 8.60
N ARG A 10 9.21 -15.03 9.37
CA ARG A 10 8.38 -15.86 10.27
C ARG A 10 8.72 -15.69 11.75
N THR A 11 9.78 -14.96 12.06
CA THR A 11 10.22 -14.62 13.42
C THR A 11 10.53 -13.13 13.52
N GLN A 12 10.55 -12.58 14.74
CA GLN A 12 10.93 -11.18 14.96
C GLN A 12 12.35 -10.90 14.49
N GLU A 13 13.27 -11.85 14.70
CA GLU A 13 14.64 -11.78 14.19
C GLU A 13 14.65 -11.72 12.67
N ASN A 14 13.91 -12.60 11.98
CA ASN A 14 13.80 -12.53 10.52
C ASN A 14 13.26 -11.20 10.03
N PHE A 15 12.23 -10.65 10.69
CA PHE A 15 11.72 -9.33 10.35
C PHE A 15 12.82 -8.26 10.52
N LEU A 16 13.54 -8.27 11.64
CA LEU A 16 14.62 -7.33 11.93
C LEU A 16 15.88 -7.51 11.08
N ASP A 17 16.07 -8.68 10.45
CA ASP A 17 17.17 -8.89 9.50
C ASP A 17 16.91 -8.24 8.14
N VAL A 18 15.63 -8.03 7.76
CA VAL A 18 15.25 -7.49 6.45
C VAL A 18 14.44 -6.20 6.49
N TRP A 19 14.02 -5.70 7.65
CA TRP A 19 13.20 -4.48 7.74
C TRP A 19 13.89 -3.24 7.14
N ASN A 20 15.23 -3.19 7.18
CA ASN A 20 16.04 -2.13 6.61
C ASN A 20 16.69 -2.51 5.25
N ASP A 21 16.29 -3.64 4.67
CA ASP A 21 16.60 -3.98 3.28
C ASP A 21 15.84 -3.02 2.34
N ARG A 22 16.12 -3.09 1.04
CA ARG A 22 15.42 -2.33 -0.01
C ARG A 22 14.37 -3.16 -0.73
N ARG A 23 14.34 -4.47 -0.50
CA ARG A 23 13.39 -5.38 -1.13
C ARG A 23 12.18 -5.64 -0.26
N ASN A 24 11.06 -5.82 -0.93
CA ASN A 24 9.80 -6.20 -0.30
C ASN A 24 9.85 -7.66 0.13
N PHE A 25 9.12 -8.01 1.18
CA PHE A 25 9.04 -9.36 1.70
C PHE A 25 7.69 -9.66 2.33
N LEU A 26 7.33 -10.94 2.43
CA LEU A 26 6.10 -11.37 3.09
C LEU A 26 6.29 -11.47 4.61
N ILE A 27 5.23 -11.26 5.36
CA ILE A 27 5.18 -11.51 6.79
C ILE A 27 4.32 -12.76 7.02
N GLY A 28 4.89 -13.75 7.68
CA GLY A 28 4.21 -14.99 8.03
C GLY A 28 3.19 -14.78 9.14
N PRO A 29 2.09 -15.55 9.16
CA PRO A 29 1.05 -15.46 10.18
C PRO A 29 1.54 -15.77 11.60
N GLU A 30 2.72 -16.39 11.73
CA GLU A 30 3.37 -16.66 13.02
C GLU A 30 3.83 -15.38 13.74
N LEU A 31 4.06 -14.30 12.99
CA LEU A 31 4.44 -13.00 13.56
C LEU A 31 3.21 -12.17 13.95
N VAL A 32 2.29 -12.06 13.01
CA VAL A 32 1.04 -11.32 13.18
C VAL A 32 0.06 -11.80 12.14
N SER A 33 -1.19 -11.94 12.56
CA SER A 33 -2.31 -12.22 11.68
C SER A 33 -3.46 -11.32 12.08
N PHE A 34 -4.19 -10.79 11.11
CA PHE A 34 -5.37 -9.99 11.37
C PHE A 34 -6.62 -10.81 11.14
N THR A 35 -7.57 -10.70 12.05
CA THR A 35 -8.91 -11.27 11.90
C THR A 35 -9.90 -10.14 12.06
N ASN A 36 -10.45 -9.64 10.96
CA ASN A 36 -11.50 -8.64 10.99
C ASN A 36 -12.65 -9.09 10.10
N ASN A 37 -13.87 -9.00 10.62
CA ASN A 37 -15.08 -9.36 9.90
C ASN A 37 -15.48 -8.22 8.96
N LEU A 38 -14.69 -7.99 7.92
CA LEU A 38 -15.06 -7.05 6.87
C LEU A 38 -16.32 -7.55 6.14
N PRO A 39 -17.22 -6.64 5.72
CA PRO A 39 -18.33 -7.00 4.85
C PRO A 39 -17.87 -7.60 3.51
N SER A 40 -18.82 -8.02 2.69
CA SER A 40 -18.51 -8.44 1.31
C SER A 40 -17.82 -7.32 0.53
N ALA A 41 -17.06 -7.69 -0.51
CA ALA A 41 -16.32 -6.72 -1.30
C ALA A 41 -17.27 -5.69 -1.95
N GLU A 42 -18.43 -6.14 -2.41
CA GLU A 42 -19.50 -5.34 -2.97
C GLU A 42 -20.05 -4.33 -1.96
N GLU A 43 -20.31 -4.75 -0.71
CA GLU A 43 -20.77 -3.84 0.35
C GLU A 43 -19.71 -2.79 0.70
N VAL A 44 -18.44 -3.19 0.79
CA VAL A 44 -17.34 -2.25 1.05
C VAL A 44 -17.22 -1.23 -0.09
N ILE A 45 -17.35 -1.67 -1.35
CA ILE A 45 -17.37 -0.76 -2.51
C ILE A 45 -18.57 0.18 -2.43
N ASP A 46 -19.77 -0.32 -2.13
CA ASP A 46 -20.97 0.50 -2.11
C ASP A 46 -20.95 1.56 -1.00
N ILE A 47 -20.35 1.24 0.15
CA ILE A 47 -20.08 2.20 1.22
C ILE A 47 -19.07 3.25 0.74
N LEU A 48 -17.90 2.81 0.29
CA LEU A 48 -16.79 3.72 0.05
C LEU A 48 -16.94 4.57 -1.19
N ARG A 49 -17.56 4.07 -2.28
CA ARG A 49 -17.73 4.87 -3.50
C ARG A 49 -18.63 6.10 -3.29
N LYS A 50 -19.50 6.06 -2.28
CA LYS A 50 -20.40 7.17 -1.91
C LYS A 50 -19.75 8.17 -0.97
N ASP A 51 -18.62 7.82 -0.37
CA ASP A 51 -17.89 8.70 0.53
C ASP A 51 -17.21 9.84 -0.26
N PRO A 52 -17.36 11.11 0.15
CA PRO A 52 -16.78 12.24 -0.57
C PRO A 52 -15.25 12.22 -0.55
N ASP A 53 -14.63 11.63 0.48
CA ASP A 53 -13.18 11.57 0.63
C ASP A 53 -12.54 10.36 -0.10
N SER A 54 -13.36 9.50 -0.70
CA SER A 54 -12.89 8.42 -1.56
C SER A 54 -12.39 8.93 -2.90
N ARG A 55 -11.22 8.45 -3.28
CA ARG A 55 -10.61 8.67 -4.60
C ARG A 55 -10.98 7.53 -5.54
N VAL A 56 -11.61 7.86 -6.65
CA VAL A 56 -11.94 6.93 -7.73
C VAL A 56 -11.10 7.27 -8.95
N GLN A 57 -10.48 6.28 -9.57
CA GLN A 57 -9.72 6.42 -10.80
C GLN A 57 -10.12 5.33 -11.78
N PHE A 58 -10.21 5.71 -13.06
CA PHE A 58 -10.33 4.80 -14.19
C PHE A 58 -9.05 4.93 -15.02
N MET A 59 -8.27 3.85 -15.07
CA MET A 59 -7.03 3.83 -15.85
C MET A 59 -7.38 3.83 -17.34
N ASN A 60 -6.59 4.53 -18.15
CA ASN A 60 -6.79 4.65 -19.61
C ASN A 60 -8.04 5.43 -20.06
N THR A 61 -8.74 6.12 -19.15
CA THR A 61 -9.75 7.11 -19.52
C THR A 61 -9.08 8.48 -19.63
N ALA A 62 -9.24 9.15 -20.77
CA ALA A 62 -8.70 10.49 -20.98
C ALA A 62 -9.24 11.47 -19.93
N ASP A 63 -8.38 12.36 -19.44
CA ASP A 63 -8.77 13.39 -18.49
C ASP A 63 -9.81 14.37 -19.08
N GLY A 64 -10.67 14.91 -18.22
CA GLY A 64 -11.71 15.87 -18.57
C GLY A 64 -13.13 15.38 -18.27
N ASP A 65 -14.12 16.04 -18.87
CA ASP A 65 -15.55 15.88 -18.56
C ASP A 65 -16.04 14.42 -18.64
N GLU A 66 -15.48 13.60 -19.53
CA GLU A 66 -15.84 12.18 -19.66
C GLU A 66 -15.45 11.36 -18.42
N LYS A 67 -14.24 11.60 -17.89
CA LYS A 67 -13.73 10.94 -16.69
C LYS A 67 -14.53 11.37 -15.45
N ASP A 68 -14.84 12.66 -15.35
CA ASP A 68 -15.64 13.20 -14.25
C ASP A 68 -17.07 12.63 -14.28
N ALA A 69 -17.70 12.59 -15.45
CA ALA A 69 -19.02 11.96 -15.62
C ALA A 69 -19.00 10.46 -15.27
N LEU A 70 -17.93 9.74 -15.62
CA LEU A 70 -17.77 8.33 -15.28
C LEU A 70 -17.58 8.12 -13.77
N ILE A 71 -16.80 8.98 -13.11
CA ILE A 71 -16.66 8.99 -11.65
C ILE A 71 -18.00 9.26 -10.99
N GLU A 72 -18.73 10.29 -11.40
CA GLU A 72 -20.05 10.61 -10.83
C GLU A 72 -21.05 9.47 -11.03
N LYS A 73 -21.06 8.85 -12.22
CA LYS A 73 -21.84 7.63 -12.47
C LYS A 73 -21.42 6.51 -11.53
N PHE A 74 -20.12 6.28 -11.34
CA PHE A 74 -19.61 5.24 -10.43
C PHE A 74 -20.01 5.50 -8.97
N LYS A 75 -20.10 6.75 -8.54
CA LYS A 75 -20.51 7.08 -7.16
C LYS A 75 -22.03 6.95 -6.94
N THR A 76 -22.85 7.15 -7.97
CA THR A 76 -24.31 7.32 -7.82
C THR A 76 -25.18 6.21 -8.40
N ALA A 77 -24.74 5.53 -9.47
CA ALA A 77 -25.53 4.47 -10.12
C ALA A 77 -25.66 3.22 -9.23
N PRO A 78 -26.64 2.34 -9.43
CA PRO A 78 -26.68 1.04 -8.74
C PRO A 78 -25.39 0.23 -8.93
N LEU A 79 -24.95 -0.48 -7.89
CA LEU A 79 -23.62 -1.13 -7.86
C LEU A 79 -23.47 -2.14 -9.01
N GLU A 80 -24.51 -2.91 -9.31
CA GLU A 80 -24.55 -3.92 -10.36
C GLU A 80 -24.26 -3.37 -11.76
N GLN A 81 -24.38 -2.06 -11.96
CA GLN A 81 -24.08 -1.41 -13.25
C GLN A 81 -22.63 -0.97 -13.39
N VAL A 82 -21.88 -0.93 -12.30
CA VAL A 82 -20.54 -0.30 -12.25
C VAL A 82 -19.46 -1.18 -11.64
N VAL A 83 -19.82 -2.23 -10.91
CA VAL A 83 -18.87 -3.12 -10.22
C VAL A 83 -17.94 -3.88 -11.16
N ASP A 84 -18.37 -4.11 -12.40
CA ASP A 84 -17.59 -4.78 -13.44
C ASP A 84 -16.62 -3.85 -14.19
N LEU A 85 -16.63 -2.55 -13.91
CA LEU A 85 -15.70 -1.60 -14.54
C LEU A 85 -14.26 -1.80 -14.01
N PRO A 86 -13.22 -1.49 -14.82
CA PRO A 86 -11.83 -1.52 -14.38
C PRO A 86 -11.47 -0.25 -13.60
N PHE A 87 -11.97 -0.16 -12.36
CA PHE A 87 -11.74 0.99 -11.48
C PHE A 87 -10.62 0.74 -10.45
N SER A 88 -10.10 1.83 -9.91
CA SER A 88 -9.34 1.87 -8.67
C SER A 88 -10.08 2.79 -7.69
N LEU A 89 -10.30 2.32 -6.47
CA LEU A 89 -10.96 3.06 -5.39
C LEU A 89 -10.07 3.04 -4.16
N ALA A 90 -9.78 4.20 -3.58
CA ALA A 90 -8.99 4.32 -2.37
C ALA A 90 -9.64 5.28 -1.37
N ASN A 91 -9.60 4.92 -0.08
CA ASN A 91 -10.02 5.81 1.00
C ASN A 91 -8.93 5.91 2.07
N PHE A 92 -8.57 7.14 2.42
CA PHE A 92 -7.45 7.47 3.32
C PHE A 92 -7.92 7.87 4.72
N PHE A 93 -9.23 8.03 4.91
CA PHE A 93 -9.85 8.55 6.13
C PHE A 93 -10.68 7.45 6.81
N LEU A 94 -10.08 6.26 6.97
CA LEU A 94 -10.79 5.10 7.53
C LEU A 94 -11.33 5.32 8.95
N HIS A 95 -10.79 6.32 9.67
CA HIS A 95 -11.28 6.71 10.98
C HIS A 95 -12.73 7.19 10.98
N ASN A 96 -13.25 7.66 9.84
CA ASN A 96 -14.65 8.02 9.67
C ASN A 96 -15.60 6.82 9.87
N PHE A 97 -15.08 5.58 9.77
CA PHE A 97 -15.87 4.35 9.83
C PHE A 97 -15.62 3.51 11.09
N TYR A 98 -14.98 4.07 12.13
CA TYR A 98 -14.72 3.35 13.39
C TYR A 98 -15.86 3.46 14.42
N SER A 99 -16.86 4.29 14.16
CA SER A 99 -18.00 4.44 15.07
C SER A 99 -18.77 3.12 15.24
N PRO A 100 -19.39 2.86 16.41
CA PRO A 100 -20.21 1.66 16.61
C PRO A 100 -21.26 1.48 15.51
N GLY A 101 -21.35 0.27 14.95
CA GLY A 101 -22.26 -0.07 13.85
C GLY A 101 -21.76 0.29 12.44
N SER A 102 -20.62 0.97 12.31
CA SER A 102 -19.94 1.15 11.02
C SER A 102 -19.13 -0.09 10.65
N PHE A 103 -18.80 -0.25 9.36
CA PHE A 103 -18.14 -1.47 8.88
C PHE A 103 -16.71 -1.70 9.41
N LEU A 104 -16.06 -0.67 9.96
CA LEU A 104 -14.74 -0.75 10.59
C LEU A 104 -14.82 -0.54 12.11
N SER A 105 -15.96 -0.76 12.76
CA SER A 105 -16.12 -0.51 14.20
C SER A 105 -15.11 -1.23 15.09
N ASP A 106 -14.68 -2.42 14.65
CA ASP A 106 -13.73 -3.27 15.37
C ASP A 106 -12.29 -3.18 14.83
N PHE A 107 -12.05 -2.39 13.78
CA PHE A 107 -10.78 -2.38 13.05
C PHE A 107 -9.59 -1.97 13.92
N GLN A 108 -9.79 -1.04 14.87
CA GLN A 108 -8.73 -0.68 15.82
C GLN A 108 -8.32 -1.88 16.69
N ARG A 109 -9.30 -2.60 17.24
CA ARG A 109 -9.09 -3.76 18.11
C ARG A 109 -8.43 -4.92 17.36
N ASP A 110 -8.90 -5.18 16.16
CA ASP A 110 -8.59 -6.40 15.41
C ASP A 110 -7.34 -6.27 14.54
N VAL A 111 -6.93 -5.04 14.19
CA VAL A 111 -5.86 -4.78 13.22
C VAL A 111 -4.83 -3.80 13.76
N MET A 112 -5.24 -2.55 14.04
CA MET A 112 -4.27 -1.49 14.34
C MET A 112 -3.57 -1.68 15.68
N ILE A 113 -4.29 -2.11 16.72
CA ILE A 113 -3.70 -2.38 18.04
C ILE A 113 -2.73 -3.57 17.93
N PRO A 114 -3.12 -4.77 17.42
CA PRO A 114 -2.19 -5.88 17.24
C PRO A 114 -0.94 -5.51 16.45
N TRP A 115 -1.09 -4.77 15.35
CA TRP A 115 0.05 -4.33 14.54
C TRP A 115 1.01 -3.41 15.31
N ARG A 116 0.48 -2.39 16.00
CA ARG A 116 1.30 -1.48 16.82
C ARG A 116 1.95 -2.21 18.00
N THR A 117 1.25 -3.16 18.61
CA THR A 117 1.81 -4.01 19.67
C THR A 117 2.96 -4.86 19.15
N PHE A 118 2.83 -5.46 17.96
CA PHE A 118 3.91 -6.19 17.30
C PHE A 118 5.15 -5.30 17.09
N LEU A 119 4.97 -4.12 16.49
CA LEU A 119 6.07 -3.17 16.27
C LEU A 119 6.76 -2.78 17.60
N SER A 120 5.98 -2.34 18.59
CA SER A 120 6.52 -1.95 19.91
C SER A 120 7.25 -3.08 20.61
N SER A 121 6.70 -4.30 20.61
CA SER A 121 7.32 -5.47 21.24
C SER A 121 8.59 -5.93 20.55
N THR A 122 8.72 -5.64 19.25
CA THR A 122 9.93 -5.88 18.46
C THR A 122 11.00 -4.79 18.72
N GLY A 123 10.65 -3.72 19.44
CA GLY A 123 11.54 -2.58 19.72
C GLY A 123 11.58 -1.54 18.62
N LEU A 124 10.62 -1.58 17.69
CA LEU A 124 10.44 -0.56 16.65
C LEU A 124 9.62 0.60 17.19
N THR A 125 9.99 1.80 16.79
CA THR A 125 9.23 3.04 17.01
C THR A 125 8.77 3.59 15.67
N TRP A 126 7.72 4.40 15.67
CA TRP A 126 7.23 5.10 14.48
C TRP A 126 6.74 6.50 14.86
N GLN A 127 6.75 7.42 13.90
CA GLN A 127 6.14 8.74 14.05
C GLN A 127 4.69 8.73 13.60
N ARG A 128 4.38 7.95 12.56
CA ARG A 128 3.05 7.80 12.00
C ARG A 128 2.74 6.35 11.64
N CYS A 129 1.47 5.97 11.81
CA CYS A 129 0.97 4.62 11.55
C CYS A 129 -0.54 4.68 11.34
N TYR A 130 -0.99 4.69 10.09
CA TYR A 130 -2.39 4.88 9.72
C TYR A 130 -2.80 3.98 8.55
N PRO A 131 -4.06 3.51 8.52
CA PRO A 131 -4.54 2.60 7.50
C PRO A 131 -5.19 3.33 6.32
N ILE A 132 -5.10 2.72 5.15
CA ILE A 132 -5.69 3.15 3.88
C ILE A 132 -6.28 1.91 3.23
N ILE A 133 -7.48 1.99 2.67
CA ILE A 133 -8.06 0.89 1.90
C ILE A 133 -7.86 1.14 0.40
N PHE A 134 -7.48 0.09 -0.32
CA PHE A 134 -7.31 0.10 -1.78
C PHE A 134 -8.09 -1.04 -2.41
N ILE A 135 -9.00 -0.69 -3.31
CA ILE A 135 -9.87 -1.60 -4.03
C ILE A 135 -9.56 -1.50 -5.52
N SER A 136 -9.27 -2.64 -6.12
CA SER A 136 -9.07 -2.79 -7.55
C SER A 136 -10.26 -3.54 -8.13
N GLY A 137 -10.89 -2.97 -9.15
CA GLY A 137 -11.84 -3.68 -10.00
C GLY A 137 -11.13 -4.72 -10.87
N LYS A 138 -11.93 -5.50 -11.62
CA LYS A 138 -11.42 -6.59 -12.46
C LYS A 138 -10.35 -6.11 -13.44
N LYS A 139 -9.24 -6.86 -13.54
CA LYS A 139 -8.14 -6.60 -14.49
C LYS A 139 -7.54 -5.18 -14.38
N CYS A 140 -7.67 -4.55 -13.22
CA CYS A 140 -7.11 -3.24 -12.96
C CYS A 140 -5.66 -3.38 -12.47
N SER A 141 -4.80 -2.49 -12.95
CA SER A 141 -3.44 -2.34 -12.43
C SER A 141 -3.29 -0.97 -11.79
N SER A 142 -2.46 -0.89 -10.74
CA SER A 142 -1.96 0.38 -10.27
C SER A 142 -1.02 1.01 -11.30
N THR A 143 -0.71 2.28 -11.09
CA THR A 143 0.44 2.95 -11.69
C THR A 143 1.74 2.26 -11.26
N TYR A 144 2.78 2.37 -12.09
CA TYR A 144 4.16 2.27 -11.60
C TYR A 144 4.43 3.48 -10.69
N HIS A 145 4.98 3.24 -9.49
CA HIS A 145 5.21 4.30 -8.50
C HIS A 145 6.23 3.88 -7.42
N VAL A 146 6.57 4.86 -6.59
CA VAL A 146 7.31 4.69 -5.32
C VAL A 146 6.48 5.25 -4.18
N ASP A 147 6.45 4.54 -3.06
CA ASP A 147 5.86 5.07 -1.82
C ASP A 147 6.89 5.87 -1.04
N VAL A 148 6.46 6.94 -0.37
CA VAL A 148 7.29 7.71 0.58
C VAL A 148 7.07 7.29 2.03
N SER A 149 6.56 6.07 2.20
CA SER A 149 6.24 5.44 3.48
C SER A 149 6.63 3.98 3.37
N HIS A 150 7.00 3.35 4.49
CA HIS A 150 6.86 1.91 4.56
C HIS A 150 5.37 1.56 4.56
N VAL A 151 5.02 0.43 3.97
CA VAL A 151 3.62 0.00 3.93
C VAL A 151 3.53 -1.48 4.30
N LEU A 152 2.72 -1.79 5.30
CA LEU A 152 2.20 -3.14 5.47
C LEU A 152 0.94 -3.28 4.60
N ALA A 153 1.04 -3.99 3.49
CA ALA A 153 -0.11 -4.35 2.68
C ALA A 153 -0.73 -5.63 3.22
N TRP A 154 -2.00 -5.57 3.62
CA TRP A 154 -2.79 -6.73 4.02
C TRP A 154 -3.86 -7.01 2.97
N GLN A 155 -3.79 -8.17 2.33
CA GLN A 155 -4.78 -8.57 1.35
C GLN A 155 -6.01 -9.16 2.07
N THR A 156 -7.19 -8.58 1.86
CA THR A 156 -8.41 -8.98 2.59
C THR A 156 -9.42 -9.69 1.69
N HIS A 157 -9.40 -9.43 0.39
CA HIS A 157 -10.32 -10.07 -0.57
C HIS A 157 -9.70 -10.13 -1.97
N GLY A 158 -9.96 -11.20 -2.71
CA GLY A 158 -9.40 -11.40 -4.05
C GLY A 158 -7.88 -11.53 -4.04
N VAL A 159 -7.24 -11.43 -5.21
CA VAL A 159 -5.79 -11.63 -5.36
C VAL A 159 -5.15 -10.42 -6.02
N LYS A 160 -4.05 -9.96 -5.44
CA LYS A 160 -3.16 -8.95 -6.02
C LYS A 160 -1.77 -9.54 -6.21
N VAL A 161 -1.11 -9.21 -7.31
CA VAL A 161 0.31 -9.50 -7.52
C VAL A 161 1.07 -8.20 -7.33
N PHE A 162 1.90 -8.15 -6.30
CA PHE A 162 2.79 -7.05 -6.00
C PHE A 162 4.12 -7.27 -6.74
N ASN A 163 4.48 -6.37 -7.64
CA ASN A 163 5.68 -6.49 -8.47
C ASN A 163 6.67 -5.40 -8.07
N GLY A 164 7.85 -5.82 -7.59
CA GLY A 164 9.01 -4.95 -7.37
C GLY A 164 10.23 -5.49 -8.10
N PHE A 165 11.42 -5.10 -7.65
CA PHE A 165 12.69 -5.49 -8.28
C PHE A 165 13.54 -6.38 -7.36
N LYS A 166 14.27 -7.32 -7.95
CA LYS A 166 15.26 -8.16 -7.24
C LYS A 166 16.46 -7.35 -6.76
N ASP A 167 16.81 -6.28 -7.47
CA ASP A 167 17.81 -5.28 -7.09
C ASP A 167 17.23 -3.86 -7.30
N PRO A 168 16.49 -3.32 -6.31
CA PRO A 168 15.87 -2.01 -6.44
C PRO A 168 16.87 -0.86 -6.64
N GLU A 169 18.04 -0.92 -5.99
CA GLU A 169 19.05 0.14 -6.13
C GLU A 169 19.73 0.11 -7.50
N GLY A 170 20.04 -1.09 -8.01
CA GLY A 170 20.59 -1.26 -9.36
C GLY A 170 19.61 -0.83 -10.45
N HIS A 171 18.30 -0.98 -10.20
CA HIS A 171 17.25 -0.47 -11.08
C HIS A 171 17.14 1.05 -11.04
N ALA A 172 17.00 1.63 -9.83
CA ALA A 172 16.90 3.05 -9.63
C ALA A 172 17.48 3.45 -8.27
N ALA A 173 18.59 4.20 -8.29
CA ALA A 173 19.22 4.66 -7.07
C ALA A 173 18.27 5.53 -6.25
N VAL A 174 18.16 5.27 -4.95
CA VAL A 174 17.21 5.98 -4.07
C VAL A 174 17.38 7.50 -4.11
N GLN A 175 18.62 7.99 -4.19
CA GLN A 175 18.88 9.44 -4.32
C GLN A 175 18.26 10.02 -5.60
N HIS A 176 18.34 9.30 -6.71
CA HIS A 176 17.75 9.73 -7.96
C HIS A 176 16.21 9.68 -7.90
N ILE A 177 15.63 8.67 -7.25
CA ILE A 177 14.18 8.58 -7.01
C ILE A 177 13.70 9.80 -6.22
N VAL A 178 14.39 10.16 -5.14
CA VAL A 178 14.00 11.30 -4.29
C VAL A 178 14.04 12.61 -5.09
N ASN A 179 15.11 12.83 -5.86
CA ASN A 179 15.28 14.04 -6.65
C ASN A 179 14.30 14.14 -7.84
N ASN A 180 13.79 13.00 -8.35
CA ASN A 180 12.99 12.93 -9.58
C ASN A 180 11.70 12.14 -9.38
N ARG A 181 11.07 12.26 -8.20
CA ARG A 181 9.95 11.40 -7.78
C ARG A 181 8.78 11.34 -8.78
N GLN A 182 8.53 12.42 -9.51
CA GLN A 182 7.44 12.48 -10.49
C GLN A 182 7.65 11.54 -11.68
N ASP A 183 8.90 11.26 -12.05
CA ASP A 183 9.24 10.38 -13.17
C ASP A 183 8.86 8.92 -12.89
N TYR A 184 8.68 8.59 -11.61
CA TYR A 184 8.31 7.25 -11.17
C TYR A 184 6.81 7.04 -11.13
N ARG A 185 5.97 8.07 -11.29
CA ARG A 185 4.51 7.95 -11.25
C ARG A 185 3.94 7.86 -12.67
N VAL A 186 3.84 6.64 -13.20
CA VAL A 186 3.44 6.40 -14.59
C VAL A 186 2.22 5.47 -14.64
N GLU A 187 1.18 5.87 -15.38
CA GLU A 187 -0.03 5.05 -15.56
C GLU A 187 0.23 3.79 -16.39
N GLN A 188 0.94 3.96 -17.51
CA GLN A 188 1.38 2.82 -18.31
C GLN A 188 2.65 2.25 -17.71
N ILE A 189 2.55 1.02 -17.19
CA ILE A 189 3.71 0.32 -16.63
C ILE A 189 4.74 0.09 -17.75
N PRO A 190 6.00 0.52 -17.56
CA PRO A 190 7.05 0.24 -18.53
C PRO A 190 7.27 -1.27 -18.71
N GLU A 191 7.71 -1.67 -19.90
CA GLU A 191 8.12 -3.05 -20.13
C GLU A 191 9.46 -3.30 -19.44
N PHE A 192 9.49 -4.28 -18.53
CA PHE A 192 10.68 -4.68 -17.81
C PHE A 192 11.02 -6.14 -18.12
N ASP A 193 12.32 -6.46 -18.08
CA ASP A 193 12.78 -7.85 -18.14
C ASP A 193 12.22 -8.63 -16.94
N PRO A 194 11.45 -9.72 -17.16
CA PRO A 194 10.90 -10.55 -16.09
C PRO A 194 11.96 -11.07 -15.11
N ASP A 195 13.20 -11.26 -15.55
CA ASP A 195 14.28 -11.75 -14.70
C ASP A 195 14.73 -10.71 -13.65
N LEU A 196 14.37 -9.44 -13.82
CA LEU A 196 14.63 -8.38 -12.84
C LEU A 196 13.53 -8.29 -11.78
N ILE A 197 12.36 -8.90 -12.02
CA ILE A 197 11.16 -8.67 -11.23
C ILE A 197 11.09 -9.62 -10.03
N LEU A 198 10.80 -9.04 -8.87
CA LEU A 198 10.47 -9.76 -7.64
C LEU A 198 8.97 -9.62 -7.41
N ALA A 199 8.21 -10.67 -7.75
CA ALA A 199 6.76 -10.69 -7.66
C ALA A 199 6.27 -11.49 -6.45
N TYR A 200 5.25 -10.97 -5.78
CA TYR A 200 4.53 -11.63 -4.69
C TYR A 200 3.05 -11.70 -5.04
N ARG A 201 2.54 -12.91 -5.24
CA ARG A 201 1.10 -13.15 -5.36
C ARG A 201 0.49 -13.20 -3.95
N MET A 202 -0.40 -12.26 -3.64
CA MET A 202 -1.02 -12.09 -2.34
C MET A 202 -2.47 -12.58 -2.36
N GLU A 203 -2.75 -13.60 -1.56
CA GLU A 203 -4.08 -14.15 -1.28
C GLU A 203 -4.70 -13.52 -0.03
N PRO A 204 -6.02 -13.65 0.20
CA PRO A 204 -6.64 -13.15 1.42
C PRO A 204 -5.97 -13.71 2.68
N GLY A 205 -5.52 -12.82 3.56
CA GLY A 205 -4.73 -13.13 4.75
C GLY A 205 -3.25 -12.82 4.62
N ASP A 206 -2.72 -12.71 3.40
CA ASP A 206 -1.30 -12.41 3.19
C ASP A 206 -0.95 -10.98 3.61
N LEU A 207 0.25 -10.87 4.15
CA LEU A 207 0.86 -9.62 4.60
C LEU A 207 2.18 -9.42 3.84
N LEU A 208 2.33 -8.25 3.23
CA LEU A 208 3.56 -7.83 2.55
C LEU A 208 4.08 -6.55 3.18
N TRP A 209 5.37 -6.53 3.50
CA TRP A 209 6.10 -5.33 3.85
C TRP A 209 6.69 -4.71 2.58
N ASN A 210 6.18 -3.56 2.20
CA ASN A 210 6.71 -2.72 1.13
C ASN A 210 7.70 -1.70 1.72
N GLN A 211 8.90 -1.69 1.17
CA GLN A 211 9.96 -0.78 1.58
C GLN A 211 9.76 0.60 0.96
N LEU A 212 9.91 1.67 1.77
CA LEU A 212 9.79 3.02 1.23
C LEU A 212 10.79 3.26 0.09
N LEU A 213 10.38 4.09 -0.87
CA LEU A 213 11.16 4.49 -2.04
C LEU A 213 11.60 3.31 -2.93
N THR A 214 10.85 2.21 -2.88
CA THR A 214 11.10 1.04 -3.72
C THR A 214 10.12 1.05 -4.90
N PRO A 215 10.60 1.11 -6.15
CA PRO A 215 9.72 1.13 -7.31
C PRO A 215 8.91 -0.15 -7.44
N HIS A 216 7.61 -0.01 -7.67
CA HIS A 216 6.71 -1.13 -7.77
C HIS A 216 5.40 -0.81 -8.52
N TRP A 217 4.64 -1.85 -8.82
CA TRP A 217 3.26 -1.78 -9.28
C TRP A 217 2.49 -3.02 -8.81
N VAL A 218 1.16 -2.92 -8.80
CA VAL A 218 0.27 -3.97 -8.32
C VAL A 218 -0.79 -4.27 -9.36
N THR A 219 -0.96 -5.55 -9.71
CA THR A 219 -2.00 -6.00 -10.64
C THR A 219 -3.04 -6.84 -9.89
N ALA A 220 -4.32 -6.60 -10.13
CA ALA A 220 -5.39 -7.48 -9.67
C ALA A 220 -5.67 -8.60 -10.69
N GLU A 221 -6.01 -9.80 -10.21
CA GLU A 221 -6.44 -10.93 -11.06
C GLU A 221 -7.92 -10.76 -11.52
N ASP A 222 -8.64 -11.86 -11.75
CA ASP A 222 -9.92 -11.87 -12.47
C ASP A 222 -11.14 -11.34 -11.68
N GLY A 223 -10.94 -10.81 -10.48
CA GLY A 223 -12.00 -10.35 -9.58
C GLY A 223 -11.75 -8.98 -8.97
N ILE A 224 -12.68 -8.55 -8.10
CA ILE A 224 -12.43 -7.44 -7.18
C ILE A 224 -11.31 -7.87 -6.25
N ALA A 225 -10.37 -6.97 -5.96
CA ALA A 225 -9.33 -7.21 -4.98
C ALA A 225 -9.23 -6.06 -3.99
N ILE A 226 -9.29 -6.37 -2.70
CA ILE A 226 -9.21 -5.41 -1.60
C ILE A 226 -7.95 -5.67 -0.79
N SER A 227 -7.19 -4.60 -0.56
CA SER A 227 -6.12 -4.59 0.42
C SER A 227 -6.31 -3.43 1.39
N VAL A 228 -5.90 -3.63 2.63
CA VAL A 228 -5.72 -2.57 3.61
C VAL A 228 -4.23 -2.36 3.79
N ASN A 229 -3.77 -1.16 3.48
CA ASN A 229 -2.39 -0.75 3.57
C ASN A 229 -2.21 0.07 4.84
N ILE A 230 -1.34 -0.35 5.75
CA ILE A 230 -0.95 0.45 6.92
C ILE A 230 0.34 1.17 6.56
N SER A 231 0.25 2.49 6.41
CA SER A 231 1.36 3.38 6.06
C SER A 231 2.13 3.80 7.32
N HIS A 232 3.45 3.76 7.24
CA HIS A 232 4.37 4.17 8.31
C HIS A 232 5.42 5.16 7.84
N GLY A 233 5.79 6.07 8.71
CA GLY A 233 6.97 6.92 8.58
C GLY A 233 7.65 7.13 9.91
N GLY A 234 8.95 7.36 9.85
CA GLY A 234 9.79 7.37 11.04
C GLY A 234 9.92 5.99 11.68
N ILE A 235 9.81 4.91 10.91
CA ILE A 235 10.06 3.56 11.46
C ILE A 235 11.54 3.50 11.82
N ALA A 236 11.82 3.29 13.10
CA ALA A 236 13.18 3.22 13.61
C ALA A 236 13.35 2.04 14.55
N TYR A 237 14.48 1.35 14.42
CA TYR A 237 14.95 0.33 15.34
C TYR A 237 16.22 0.84 16.02
N GLN A 238 16.30 0.75 17.35
CA GLN A 238 17.46 1.24 18.11
C GLN A 238 17.86 2.69 17.76
N LYS A 239 16.87 3.56 17.53
CA LYS A 239 17.02 4.98 17.11
C LYS A 239 17.61 5.20 15.71
N ALA A 240 17.75 4.16 14.91
CA ALA A 240 18.17 4.26 13.51
C ALA A 240 16.96 4.02 12.59
N VAL A 241 16.78 4.91 11.61
CA VAL A 241 15.87 4.68 10.47
C VAL A 241 16.58 3.88 9.38
N CYS A 242 15.82 3.26 8.48
CA CYS A 242 16.39 2.46 7.38
C CYS A 242 17.16 3.35 6.36
N PRO A 243 18.04 2.78 5.53
CA PRO A 243 18.85 3.54 4.58
C PRO A 243 18.06 4.44 3.63
N ASN A 244 16.91 3.97 3.14
CA ASN A 244 16.08 4.75 2.21
C ASN A 244 15.47 5.98 2.89
N GLU A 245 15.07 5.84 4.16
CA GLU A 245 14.54 6.95 4.94
C GLU A 245 15.63 7.96 5.33
N GLN A 246 16.88 7.53 5.51
CA GLN A 246 18.00 8.46 5.71
C GLN A 246 18.18 9.39 4.51
N VAL A 247 18.13 8.84 3.29
CA VAL A 247 18.21 9.63 2.05
C VAL A 247 17.04 10.60 1.92
N LEU A 248 15.81 10.13 2.21
CA LEU A 248 14.62 10.98 2.17
C LEU A 248 14.70 12.14 3.17
N ARG A 249 15.17 11.87 4.39
CA ARG A 249 15.32 12.89 5.43
C ARG A 249 16.40 13.90 5.11
N ALA A 250 17.54 13.48 4.55
CA ALA A 250 18.58 14.38 4.09
C ALA A 250 18.05 15.33 3.00
N HIS A 251 17.26 14.82 2.05
CA HIS A 251 16.59 15.67 1.06
C HIS A 251 15.64 16.68 1.72
N TRP A 252 14.87 16.27 2.72
CA TRP A 252 13.99 17.17 3.46
C TRP A 252 14.72 18.24 4.28
N GLU A 253 15.97 18.03 4.66
CA GLU A 253 16.79 19.07 5.31
C GLU A 253 17.11 20.19 4.31
N ASP A 254 17.34 19.85 3.03
CA ASP A 254 17.59 20.80 1.95
C ASP A 254 16.28 21.36 1.33
N HIS A 255 15.18 20.61 1.46
CA HIS A 255 13.86 20.90 0.90
C HIS A 255 12.74 20.78 1.97
N PRO A 256 12.74 21.65 3.00
CA PRO A 256 11.81 21.54 4.12
C PRO A 256 10.33 21.69 3.72
N GLU A 257 10.04 22.35 2.60
CA GLU A 257 8.70 22.45 2.00
C GLU A 257 8.20 21.12 1.41
N GLU A 258 9.08 20.16 1.17
CA GLU A 258 8.71 18.81 0.75
C GLU A 258 8.61 17.83 1.92
N ALA A 259 9.11 18.24 3.09
CA ALA A 259 9.04 17.46 4.30
C ALA A 259 7.58 17.27 4.68
N TRP A 260 7.17 16.01 4.84
CA TRP A 260 5.83 15.67 5.29
C TRP A 260 4.69 16.15 4.37
N THR A 261 4.94 16.75 3.20
CA THR A 261 3.85 17.26 2.33
C THR A 261 3.14 16.18 1.51
N VAL A 262 3.71 14.98 1.44
CA VAL A 262 3.00 13.77 1.00
C VAL A 262 2.26 13.11 2.19
N ASP A 263 2.44 13.67 3.38
CA ASP A 263 2.07 13.17 4.71
C ASP A 263 0.96 14.01 5.39
N GLU A 264 0.54 15.12 4.78
CA GLU A 264 -0.53 16.01 5.24
C GLU A 264 -1.92 15.61 4.69
N ARG A 265 -2.26 14.32 4.74
CA ARG A 265 -3.67 13.89 4.77
C ARG A 265 -4.11 13.53 6.19
N TYR A 266 -3.71 14.40 7.11
CA TYR A 266 -4.26 14.52 8.46
C TYR A 266 -5.05 15.82 8.56
#